data_AF-A0A413Q4F5-F1
#
_entry.id   AF-A0A413Q4F5-F1
#
_cell.length_a   1.000
_cell.length_b   1.000
_cell.length_c   1.000
_cell.angle_alpha   90.00
_cell.angle_beta   90.00
_cell.angle_gamma   90.00
#
_symmetry.space_group_name_H-M   'P 1'
#
loop_
_entity.id
_entity.type
_entity.pdbx_description
1 polymer ?
#
loop_
_entity_poly.entity_id
_entity_poly.type
_entity_poly.pdbx_seq_one_letter_code
_entity_poly.pdbx_strand_id
1 'polypeptide(L)'
;MQDYTTLIKTALTQNRTQLAMIIETLGSTGIRISELKYVTVESLHTGMAYISNKGKIRQILYPQKLIYALLSYCNSKGILSGCVFKTAAGKPLDRSNIWHSMKKLCDSAGIDSAKVYPHNIRHLFARCFYEQTNDIAKLADVLGHSNIETTRIYIKTSGNEHRRLLDGMGMVV
;
A
#
# COMPACT_ATOMS: atom_id res chain seq x y z
N MET A 1 11.41 -2.20 4.83
CA MET A 1 11.70 -1.25 3.73
C MET A 1 12.63 -1.83 2.67
N GLN A 2 13.78 -2.41 3.04
CA GLN A 2 14.73 -2.97 2.06
C GLN A 2 14.10 -4.04 1.14
N ASP A 3 13.47 -5.08 1.71
CA ASP A 3 12.78 -6.12 0.94
C ASP A 3 11.73 -5.57 -0.03
N TYR A 4 10.98 -4.56 0.39
CA TYR A 4 9.98 -3.89 -0.43
C TYR A 4 10.60 -3.20 -1.66
N THR A 5 11.70 -2.47 -1.46
CA THR A 5 12.43 -1.83 -2.57
C THR A 5 13.06 -2.85 -3.50
N THR A 6 13.65 -3.92 -2.95
CA THR A 6 14.20 -5.03 -3.74
C THR A 6 13.12 -5.66 -4.61
N LEU A 7 11.95 -5.94 -4.05
CA LEU A 7 10.82 -6.54 -4.77
C LEU A 7 10.38 -5.69 -5.98
N ILE A 8 10.26 -4.37 -5.80
CA ILE A 8 9.90 -3.44 -6.89
C ILE A 8 10.97 -3.45 -7.97
N LYS A 9 12.25 -3.34 -7.58
CA LYS A 9 13.38 -3.37 -8.52
C LYS A 9 13.40 -4.67 -9.32
N THR A 10 13.23 -5.82 -8.66
CA THR A 10 13.14 -7.12 -9.32
C THR A 10 11.99 -7.15 -10.33
N ALA A 11 10.80 -6.63 -9.98
CA ALA A 11 9.68 -6.58 -10.91
C ALA A 11 10.00 -5.76 -12.17
N LEU A 12 10.64 -4.60 -11.99
CA LEU A 12 11.04 -3.75 -13.11
C LEU A 12 12.10 -4.43 -13.99
N THR A 13 13.11 -5.07 -13.41
CA THR A 13 14.15 -5.80 -14.18
C THR A 13 13.59 -6.98 -14.97
N GLN A 14 12.49 -7.58 -14.51
CA GLN A 14 11.79 -8.66 -15.21
C GLN A 14 10.71 -8.17 -16.18
N ASN A 15 10.67 -6.87 -16.50
CA ASN A 15 9.63 -6.26 -17.34
C ASN A 15 8.19 -6.47 -16.81
N ARG A 16 8.03 -6.71 -15.50
CA ARG A 16 6.73 -6.84 -14.83
C ARG A 16 6.25 -5.48 -14.29
N THR A 17 6.25 -4.46 -15.16
CA THR A 17 5.97 -3.07 -14.77
C THR A 17 4.62 -2.90 -14.10
N GLN A 18 3.56 -3.57 -14.59
CA GLN A 18 2.24 -3.50 -13.95
C GLN A 18 2.28 -4.01 -12.50
N LEU A 19 3.00 -5.11 -12.24
CA LEU A 19 3.15 -5.67 -10.91
C LEU A 19 3.94 -4.73 -9.99
N ALA A 20 5.00 -4.10 -10.50
CA ALA A 20 5.75 -3.09 -9.77
C ALA A 20 4.85 -1.92 -9.34
N MET A 21 4.04 -1.39 -10.27
CA MET A 21 3.10 -0.29 -10.01
C MET A 21 2.00 -0.70 -9.02
N ILE A 22 1.53 -1.95 -9.05
CA ILE A 22 0.59 -2.47 -8.04
C ILE A 22 1.23 -2.48 -6.65
N ILE A 23 2.45 -3.01 -6.52
CA ILE A 23 3.18 -3.07 -5.25
C ILE A 23 3.42 -1.66 -4.71
N GLU A 24 3.86 -0.72 -5.56
CA GLU A 24 4.04 0.68 -5.19
C GLU A 24 2.75 1.33 -4.71
N THR A 25 1.65 1.11 -5.42
CA THR A 25 0.35 1.66 -5.03
C THR A 25 -0.08 1.13 -3.66
N LEU A 26 0.01 -0.19 -3.43
CA LEU A 26 -0.35 -0.80 -2.15
C LEU A 26 0.55 -0.27 -1.02
N GLY A 27 1.85 -0.16 -1.24
CA GLY A 27 2.83 0.23 -0.22
C GLY A 27 2.83 1.72 0.11
N SER A 28 2.37 2.57 -0.80
CA SER A 28 2.39 4.04 -0.62
C SER A 28 1.03 4.64 -0.22
N THR A 29 -0.06 3.90 -0.42
CA THR A 29 -1.43 4.36 -0.08
C THR A 29 -2.08 3.52 1.01
N GLY A 30 -1.52 2.35 1.31
CA GLY A 30 -2.05 1.41 2.29
C GLY A 30 -3.39 0.80 1.89
N ILE A 31 -3.86 0.91 0.63
CA ILE A 31 -5.15 0.36 0.20
C ILE A 31 -5.17 -1.17 0.20
N ARG A 32 -6.37 -1.76 0.23
CA ARG A 32 -6.56 -3.20 0.03
C ARG A 32 -6.43 -3.53 -1.45
N ILE A 33 -6.03 -4.75 -1.78
CA ILE A 33 -6.02 -5.20 -3.19
C ILE A 33 -7.38 -5.06 -3.87
N SER A 34 -8.48 -5.34 -3.16
CA SER A 34 -9.84 -5.19 -3.69
C SER A 34 -10.19 -3.74 -4.06
N GLU A 35 -9.41 -2.78 -3.57
CA GLU A 35 -9.60 -1.35 -3.80
C GLU A 35 -8.78 -0.84 -5.00
N LEU A 36 -7.88 -1.65 -5.59
CA LEU A 36 -7.10 -1.27 -6.78
C LEU A 36 -7.96 -0.85 -7.97
N LYS A 37 -9.18 -1.39 -8.07
CA LYS A 37 -10.14 -1.03 -9.14
C LYS A 37 -10.59 0.44 -9.10
N TYR A 38 -10.41 1.13 -7.97
CA TYR A 38 -10.73 2.56 -7.82
C TYR A 38 -9.55 3.46 -8.22
N VAL A 39 -8.38 2.89 -8.50
CA VAL A 39 -7.23 3.63 -9.04
C VAL A 39 -7.43 3.76 -10.54
N THR A 40 -8.03 4.87 -10.93
CA THR A 40 -8.33 5.22 -12.32
C THR A 40 -7.49 6.40 -12.79
N VAL A 41 -7.33 6.56 -14.10
CA VAL A 41 -6.64 7.72 -14.69
C VAL A 41 -7.25 9.04 -14.20
N GLU A 42 -8.57 9.11 -14.08
CA GLU A 42 -9.31 10.28 -13.58
C GLU A 42 -8.95 10.55 -12.11
N SER A 43 -8.90 9.49 -11.28
CA SER A 43 -8.51 9.63 -9.87
C SER A 43 -7.06 10.12 -9.69
N LEU A 44 -6.17 9.78 -10.63
CA LEU A 44 -4.79 10.26 -10.60
C LEU A 44 -4.71 11.75 -10.90
N HIS A 45 -5.53 12.26 -11.82
CA HIS A 45 -5.59 13.69 -12.14
C HIS A 45 -6.18 14.51 -10.98
N THR A 46 -7.13 13.96 -10.22
CA THR A 46 -7.67 14.61 -9.02
C THR A 46 -6.77 14.41 -7.78
N GLY A 47 -5.78 13.53 -7.85
CA GLY A 47 -4.88 13.17 -6.75
C GLY A 47 -5.51 12.29 -5.67
N MET A 48 -6.74 11.81 -5.88
CA MET A 48 -7.49 11.04 -4.88
C MET A 48 -8.57 10.14 -5.50
N ALA A 49 -8.90 9.05 -4.81
CA ALA A 49 -10.07 8.24 -5.11
C ALA A 49 -11.05 8.19 -3.95
N TYR A 50 -12.34 8.06 -4.26
CA TYR A 50 -13.39 7.83 -3.28
C TYR A 50 -13.88 6.39 -3.38
N ILE A 51 -13.93 5.71 -2.23
CA ILE A 51 -14.46 4.35 -2.10
C ILE A 51 -15.72 4.41 -1.26
N SER A 52 -16.81 3.85 -1.76
CA SER A 52 -17.97 3.52 -0.93
C SER A 52 -17.87 2.07 -0.47
N ASN A 53 -17.70 1.88 0.84
CA ASN A 53 -17.75 0.56 1.48
C ASN A 53 -18.90 0.53 2.48
N LYS A 54 -19.98 -0.20 2.13
CA LYS A 54 -21.14 -0.41 3.02
C LYS A 54 -21.71 0.89 3.61
N GLY A 55 -21.82 1.94 2.79
CA GLY A 55 -22.37 3.25 3.20
C GLY A 55 -21.37 4.21 3.83
N LYS A 56 -20.11 3.82 4.05
CA LYS A 56 -19.03 4.73 4.45
C LYS A 56 -18.18 5.11 3.25
N ILE A 57 -18.05 6.42 3.01
CA ILE A 57 -17.14 6.96 2.01
C ILE A 57 -15.75 7.07 2.65
N ARG A 58 -14.76 6.48 2.01
CA ARG A 58 -13.35 6.59 2.35
C ARG A 58 -12.62 7.29 1.21
N GLN A 59 -11.81 8.26 1.53
CA GLN A 59 -10.91 8.91 0.60
C GLN A 59 -9.55 8.18 0.61
N ILE A 60 -8.99 7.92 -0.56
CA ILE A 60 -7.60 7.51 -0.75
C ILE A 60 -6.85 8.69 -1.32
N LEU A 61 -5.77 9.11 -0.66
CA LEU A 61 -4.86 10.14 -1.16
C LEU A 61 -3.66 9.48 -1.83
N TYR A 62 -3.23 10.03 -2.95
CA TYR A 62 -2.04 9.55 -3.67
C TYR A 62 -0.85 10.46 -3.40
N PRO A 63 0.32 9.91 -3.01
CA PRO A 63 1.55 10.68 -3.01
C PRO A 63 1.87 11.20 -4.41
N GLN A 64 2.38 12.43 -4.52
CA GLN A 64 2.69 13.06 -5.83
C GLN A 64 3.61 12.18 -6.69
N LYS A 65 4.65 11.57 -6.10
CA LYS A 65 5.56 10.65 -6.81
C LYS A 65 4.83 9.45 -7.41
N LEU A 66 3.82 8.91 -6.71
CA LEU A 66 3.01 7.80 -7.21
C LEU A 66 2.17 8.25 -8.40
N ILE A 67 1.55 9.44 -8.33
CA ILE A 67 0.77 10.00 -9.44
C ILE A 67 1.62 10.08 -10.71
N TYR A 68 2.81 10.66 -10.62
CA TYR A 68 3.72 10.76 -11.77
C TYR A 68 4.12 9.38 -12.33
N ALA A 69 4.46 8.43 -11.46
CA ALA A 69 4.83 7.09 -11.89
C ALA A 69 3.67 6.37 -12.60
N LEU A 70 2.45 6.45 -12.05
CA LEU A 70 1.28 5.80 -12.62
C LEU A 70 0.81 6.47 -13.92
N LEU A 71 0.86 7.80 -14.02
CA LEU A 71 0.53 8.50 -15.28
C LEU A 71 1.55 8.18 -16.39
N SER A 72 2.84 8.10 -16.05
CA SER A 72 3.88 7.64 -16.99
C SER A 72 3.63 6.20 -17.46
N TYR A 73 3.28 5.30 -16.52
CA TYR A 73 2.88 3.94 -16.84
C TYR A 73 1.66 3.90 -17.76
N CYS A 74 0.61 4.66 -17.46
CA CYS A 74 -0.61 4.76 -18.29
C CYS A 74 -0.27 5.21 -19.71
N ASN A 75 0.56 6.25 -19.86
CA ASN A 75 1.00 6.74 -21.16
C ASN A 75 1.75 5.65 -21.95
N SER A 76 2.68 4.93 -21.31
CA SER A 76 3.43 3.84 -21.95
C SER A 76 2.57 2.65 -22.40
N LYS A 77 1.39 2.49 -21.80
CA LYS A 77 0.43 1.41 -22.10
C LYS A 77 -0.77 1.88 -22.93
N GLY A 78 -0.83 3.17 -23.31
CA GLY A 78 -1.97 3.74 -24.02
C GLY A 78 -3.27 3.71 -23.20
N ILE A 79 -3.19 3.75 -21.87
CA ILE A 79 -4.36 3.79 -20.98
C ILE A 79 -4.80 5.24 -20.82
N LEU A 80 -5.81 5.65 -21.59
CA LEU A 80 -6.30 7.02 -21.61
C LEU A 80 -7.37 7.31 -20.54
N SER A 81 -8.10 6.29 -20.10
CA SER A 81 -9.20 6.42 -19.14
C SER A 81 -9.48 5.14 -18.37
N GLY A 82 -10.22 5.28 -17.27
CA GLY A 82 -10.68 4.18 -16.42
C GLY A 82 -9.57 3.53 -15.59
N CYS A 83 -9.82 2.27 -15.21
CA CYS A 83 -8.94 1.53 -14.29
C CYS A 83 -7.52 1.36 -14.84
N VAL A 84 -6.52 1.74 -14.04
CA VAL A 84 -5.08 1.63 -14.37
C VAL A 84 -4.65 0.16 -14.41
N PHE A 85 -5.18 -0.64 -13.48
CA PHE A 85 -4.80 -2.03 -13.30
C PHE A 85 -5.85 -2.96 -13.90
N LYS A 86 -5.61 -3.37 -15.16
CA LYS A 86 -6.48 -4.26 -15.92
C LYS A 86 -5.69 -5.33 -16.67
N THR A 87 -6.35 -6.44 -16.97
CA THR A 87 -5.83 -7.50 -17.85
C THR A 87 -5.68 -6.97 -19.28
N ALA A 88 -4.98 -7.72 -20.14
CA ALA A 88 -4.90 -7.41 -21.58
C ALA A 88 -6.29 -7.31 -22.25
N ALA A 89 -7.28 -8.08 -21.75
CA ALA A 89 -8.68 -8.02 -22.20
C ALA A 89 -9.49 -6.87 -21.56
N GLY A 90 -8.85 -5.96 -20.81
CA GLY A 90 -9.50 -4.81 -20.18
C GLY A 90 -10.27 -5.11 -18.89
N LYS A 91 -10.34 -6.38 -18.46
CA LYS A 91 -11.03 -6.78 -17.22
C LYS A 91 -10.23 -6.43 -15.97
N PRO A 92 -10.87 -6.19 -14.81
CA PRO A 92 -10.18 -6.04 -13.53
C PRO A 92 -9.25 -7.23 -13.24
N LEU A 93 -8.13 -6.96 -12.59
CA LEU A 93 -7.19 -8.01 -12.19
C LEU A 93 -7.80 -8.89 -11.09
N ASP A 94 -7.62 -10.21 -11.23
CA ASP A 94 -7.98 -11.15 -10.18
C ASP A 94 -6.99 -11.09 -9.02
N ARG A 95 -7.53 -11.13 -7.79
CA ARG A 95 -6.75 -10.98 -6.56
C ARG A 95 -5.79 -12.16 -6.36
N SER A 96 -6.24 -13.37 -6.69
CA SER A 96 -5.44 -14.59 -6.58
C SER A 96 -4.29 -14.57 -7.57
N ASN A 97 -4.52 -14.07 -8.78
CA ASN A 97 -3.47 -13.90 -9.79
C ASN A 97 -2.41 -12.87 -9.38
N ILE A 98 -2.83 -11.73 -8.81
CA ILE A 98 -1.87 -10.75 -8.26
C ILE A 98 -1.03 -11.41 -7.17
N TRP A 99 -1.68 -12.12 -6.23
CA TRP A 99 -0.97 -12.78 -5.13
C TRP A 99 0.01 -13.83 -5.62
N HIS A 100 -0.39 -14.68 -6.56
CA HIS A 100 0.48 -15.69 -7.15
C HIS A 100 1.67 -15.04 -7.89
N SER A 101 1.44 -13.92 -8.59
CA SER A 101 2.48 -13.15 -9.26
C SER A 101 3.47 -12.52 -8.28
N MET A 102 2.98 -12.01 -7.14
CA MET A 102 3.81 -11.50 -6.06
C MET A 102 4.67 -12.60 -5.44
N LYS A 103 4.11 -13.79 -5.14
CA LYS A 103 4.89 -14.91 -4.60
C LYS A 103 6.03 -15.31 -5.53
N LYS A 104 5.75 -15.52 -6.81
CA LYS A 104 6.78 -15.82 -7.82
C LYS A 104 7.88 -14.76 -7.90
N LEU A 105 7.51 -13.50 -7.68
CA LEU A 105 8.46 -12.40 -7.67
C LEU A 105 9.36 -12.44 -6.42
N CYS A 106 8.85 -12.90 -5.27
CA CYS A 106 9.64 -13.07 -4.04
C CYS A 106 10.73 -14.12 -4.23
N ASP A 107 10.37 -15.26 -4.82
CA ASP A 107 11.32 -16.34 -5.12
C ASP A 107 12.45 -15.82 -6.01
N SER A 108 12.11 -14.98 -7.00
CA SER A 108 13.10 -14.35 -7.88
C SER A 108 13.94 -13.27 -7.21
N ALA A 109 13.42 -12.65 -6.16
CA ALA A 109 14.09 -11.58 -5.42
C ALA A 109 14.93 -12.12 -4.24
N GLY A 110 14.92 -13.43 -3.99
CA GLY A 110 15.54 -14.04 -2.81
C GLY A 110 14.86 -13.62 -1.50
N ILE A 111 13.58 -13.23 -1.57
CA ILE A 111 12.80 -12.79 -0.42
C ILE A 111 11.89 -13.95 0.02
N ASP A 112 11.81 -14.18 1.32
CA ASP A 112 10.86 -15.13 1.90
C ASP A 112 9.41 -14.74 1.52
N SER A 113 8.77 -15.58 0.73
CA SER A 113 7.41 -15.35 0.21
C SER A 113 6.34 -15.32 1.31
N ALA A 114 6.63 -15.87 2.51
CA ALA A 114 5.77 -15.72 3.68
C ALA A 114 5.71 -14.25 4.17
N LYS A 115 6.73 -13.44 3.85
CA LYS A 115 6.81 -12.03 4.27
C LYS A 115 6.18 -11.07 3.27
N VAL A 116 5.85 -11.50 2.06
CA VAL A 116 5.40 -10.56 1.01
C VAL A 116 4.04 -10.99 0.49
N TYR A 117 3.03 -10.37 1.08
CA TYR A 117 1.64 -10.51 0.67
C TYR A 117 0.90 -9.20 0.95
N PRO A 118 -0.30 -9.01 0.37
CA PRO A 118 -0.97 -7.71 0.34
C PRO A 118 -1.21 -7.11 1.72
N HIS A 119 -1.57 -7.96 2.69
CA HIS A 119 -1.75 -7.52 4.06
C HIS A 119 -0.41 -7.10 4.68
N ASN A 120 0.70 -7.82 4.45
CA ASN A 120 1.99 -7.40 5.00
C ASN A 120 2.50 -6.09 4.38
N ILE A 121 2.21 -5.82 3.10
CA ILE A 121 2.51 -4.50 2.51
C ILE A 121 1.68 -3.41 3.19
N ARG A 122 0.39 -3.67 3.49
CA ARG A 122 -0.43 -2.75 4.27
C ARG A 122 0.08 -2.59 5.71
N HIS A 123 0.63 -3.65 6.31
CA HIS A 123 1.31 -3.55 7.60
C HIS A 123 2.56 -2.69 7.54
N LEU A 124 3.38 -2.85 6.50
CA LEU A 124 4.54 -2.01 6.26
C LEU A 124 4.13 -0.54 6.13
N PHE A 125 3.10 -0.23 5.34
CA PHE A 125 2.57 1.12 5.23
C PHE A 125 2.16 1.69 6.59
N ALA A 126 1.36 0.92 7.36
CA ALA A 126 0.84 1.36 8.64
C ALA A 126 1.96 1.65 9.65
N ARG A 127 2.97 0.77 9.69
CA ARG A 127 4.16 0.94 10.51
C ARG A 127 4.95 2.19 10.11
N CYS A 128 5.29 2.34 8.82
CA CYS A 128 6.06 3.50 8.34
C CYS A 128 5.33 4.82 8.61
N PHE A 129 4.00 4.86 8.41
CA PHE A 129 3.20 6.05 8.67
C PHE A 129 3.19 6.39 10.17
N TYR A 130 3.02 5.39 11.04
CA TYR A 130 3.03 5.59 12.48
C TYR A 130 4.41 6.02 12.99
N GLU A 131 5.50 5.42 12.51
CA GLU A 131 6.87 5.81 12.86
C GLU A 131 7.16 7.29 12.52
N GLN A 132 6.52 7.85 11.49
CA GLN A 132 6.68 9.25 11.10
C GLN A 132 5.76 10.23 11.83
N THR A 133 4.56 9.80 12.19
CA THR A 133 3.52 10.71 12.70
C THR A 133 3.25 10.55 14.19
N ASN A 134 3.58 9.39 14.76
CA ASN A 134 3.21 8.94 16.09
C ASN A 134 1.70 9.09 16.38
N ASP A 135 0.85 9.00 15.35
CA ASP A 135 -0.58 9.30 15.44
C ASP A 135 -1.44 8.15 14.91
N ILE A 136 -1.96 7.34 15.83
CA ILE A 136 -2.81 6.19 15.51
C ILE A 136 -4.19 6.59 14.98
N ALA A 137 -4.70 7.77 15.36
CA ALA A 137 -6.00 8.25 14.92
C ALA A 137 -5.93 8.62 13.44
N LYS A 138 -4.93 9.41 13.05
CA LYS A 138 -4.67 9.71 11.63
C LYS A 138 -4.43 8.45 10.81
N LEU A 139 -3.70 7.47 11.36
CA LEU A 139 -3.51 6.20 10.68
C LEU A 139 -4.83 5.46 10.45
N ALA A 140 -5.73 5.44 11.44
CA ALA A 140 -7.04 4.82 11.31
C ALA A 140 -7.89 5.51 10.21
N ASP A 141 -7.83 6.84 10.13
CA ASP A 141 -8.51 7.62 9.09
C ASP A 141 -7.98 7.28 7.69
N VAL A 142 -6.66 7.27 7.50
CA VAL A 142 -6.03 6.94 6.21
C VAL A 142 -6.36 5.51 5.78
N LEU A 143 -6.36 4.55 6.71
CA LEU A 143 -6.69 3.16 6.44
C LEU A 143 -8.22 2.92 6.30
N GLY A 144 -9.05 3.89 6.70
CA GLY A 144 -10.50 3.80 6.72
C GLY A 144 -11.00 2.72 7.68
N HIS A 145 -10.38 2.60 8.85
CA HIS A 145 -10.82 1.70 9.90
C HIS A 145 -11.81 2.42 10.81
N SER A 146 -13.03 1.90 10.92
CA SER A 146 -14.02 2.43 11.86
C SER A 146 -13.74 2.08 13.32
N ASN A 147 -12.78 1.19 13.57
CA ASN A 147 -12.34 0.81 14.92
C ASN A 147 -10.82 0.92 15.02
N ILE A 148 -10.35 1.72 15.98
CA ILE A 148 -8.93 1.91 16.29
C ILE A 148 -8.27 0.59 16.73
N GLU A 149 -9.03 -0.35 17.31
CA GLU A 149 -8.53 -1.71 17.63
C GLU A 149 -8.03 -2.45 16.39
N THR A 150 -8.72 -2.28 15.26
CA THR A 150 -8.28 -2.84 13.97
C THR A 150 -6.99 -2.17 13.48
N THR A 151 -6.66 -0.98 13.98
CA THR A 151 -5.40 -0.28 13.70
C THR A 151 -4.29 -0.69 14.68
N ARG A 152 -4.61 -0.99 15.95
CA ARG A 152 -3.64 -1.42 16.98
C ARG A 152 -2.84 -2.68 16.61
N ILE A 153 -3.45 -3.61 15.87
CA ILE A 153 -2.74 -4.82 15.41
C ILE A 153 -1.52 -4.50 14.52
N TYR A 154 -1.50 -3.33 13.88
CA TYR A 154 -0.42 -2.90 12.98
C TYR A 154 0.77 -2.28 13.72
N ILE A 155 0.57 -1.84 14.96
CA ILE A 155 1.53 -1.05 15.72
C ILE A 155 1.85 -1.66 17.09
N LYS A 156 1.66 -2.98 17.27
CA LYS A 156 2.00 -3.64 18.54
C LYS A 156 3.48 -3.40 18.86
N THR A 157 3.71 -2.46 19.77
CA THR A 157 4.99 -2.11 20.36
C THR A 157 5.30 -3.07 21.50
N SER A 158 6.59 -3.26 21.78
CA SER A 158 7.01 -4.12 22.89
C SER A 158 6.87 -3.38 24.23
N GLY A 159 6.67 -4.10 25.33
CA GLY A 159 6.64 -3.47 26.68
C GLY A 159 7.92 -2.69 27.02
N ASN A 160 9.06 -3.05 26.43
CA ASN A 160 10.33 -2.34 26.59
C ASN A 160 10.32 -0.93 25.95
N GLU A 161 9.55 -0.75 24.88
CA GLU A 161 9.41 0.55 24.21
C GLU A 161 8.54 1.50 25.06
N HIS A 162 7.46 0.98 25.65
CA HIS A 162 6.66 1.73 26.62
C HIS A 162 7.48 2.15 27.83
N ARG A 163 8.34 1.26 28.35
CA ARG A 163 9.23 1.61 29.47
C ARG A 163 10.17 2.76 29.11
N ARG A 164 10.83 2.72 27.95
CA ARG A 164 11.69 3.82 27.49
C ARG A 164 10.95 5.16 27.36
N LEU A 165 9.71 5.13 26.87
CA LEU A 165 8.88 6.34 26.78
C LEU A 165 8.56 6.88 28.18
N LEU A 166 8.19 6.01 29.13
CA LEU A 166 7.94 6.38 30.52
C LEU A 166 9.20 6.93 31.21
N ASP A 167 10.35 6.28 31.02
CA ASP A 167 11.64 6.75 31.56
C ASP A 167 12.00 8.14 31.00
N GLY A 168 11.70 8.38 29.73
CA GLY A 168 11.90 9.68 29.07
C GLY A 168 10.94 10.79 29.50
N MET A 169 9.87 10.50 30.27
CA MET A 169 8.96 11.53 30.77
C MET A 169 9.56 12.34 31.92
N GLY A 170 10.63 11.85 32.58
CA GLY A 170 11.28 12.57 33.68
C GLY A 170 10.38 12.83 34.88
N MET A 171 9.30 12.04 35.05
CA MET A 171 8.31 12.21 36.13
C MET A 171 8.67 11.45 37.42
N VAL A 172 9.77 10.70 37.42
CA VAL A 172 10.33 10.05 38.59
C VAL A 172 11.56 10.84 38.99
N VAL A 173 11.52 11.40 40.21
CA VAL A 173 12.61 12.18 40.84
C VAL A 173 13.45 11.27 41.72
#